data_AF-A0A949TL55-F1
#
_entry.id   AF-A0A949TL55-F1
#
_cell.length_a   1.000
_cell.length_b   1.000
_cell.length_c   1.000
_cell.angle_alpha   90.00
_cell.angle_beta   90.00
_cell.angle_gamma   90.00
#
_symmetry.space_group_name_H-M   'P 1'
#
loop_
_entity.id
_entity.type
_entity.pdbx_description
1 polymer ?
#
loop_
_entity_poly.entity_id
_entity_poly.type
_entity_poly.pdbx_seq_one_letter_code
_entity_poly.pdbx_strand_id
1 'polypeptide(L)'
;MKYRDSSQRLDINCLLHQLINVGSTDSAPENSEPDINCLLDELINLQPINLAQKKSGLDISRLLHTLQQIKRDCEFKPNCRLTQFEKRYLCLCLYGYSGREIAFIYDENRLPRKGELIKYKDRLDARIRNLQKEASKGLNKYLKLLLGLEESANKPRTGELIRILKEKGYGIKYDNNKKNSFIRVNRE
;
A
#
# COMPACT_ATOMS: atom_id res chain seq x y z
N MET A 1 -9.65 0.95 37.25
CA MET A 1 -9.52 0.85 35.77
C MET A 1 -8.76 2.05 35.25
N LYS A 2 -7.54 1.87 34.75
CA LYS A 2 -6.76 2.88 34.01
C LYS A 2 -6.12 2.17 32.82
N TYR A 3 -6.68 2.32 31.62
CA TYR A 3 -6.02 1.87 30.39
C TYR A 3 -4.99 2.94 30.00
N ARG A 4 -3.71 2.59 30.11
CA ARG A 4 -2.60 3.32 29.47
C ARG A 4 -2.67 3.02 27.98
N ASP A 5 -3.04 4.02 27.18
CA ASP A 5 -2.91 3.98 25.73
C ASP A 5 -1.51 4.47 25.37
N SER A 6 -0.57 3.53 25.25
CA SER A 6 0.78 3.79 24.77
C SER A 6 0.75 3.96 23.26
N SER A 7 0.45 5.18 22.82
CA SER A 7 0.57 5.61 21.43
C SER A 7 2.04 5.63 21.02
N GLN A 8 2.51 4.54 20.40
CA GLN A 8 3.80 4.52 19.72
C GLN A 8 3.74 5.45 18.50
N ARG A 9 4.26 6.66 18.68
CA ARG A 9 4.54 7.61 17.60
C ARG A 9 5.59 7.01 16.68
N LEU A 10 5.26 6.80 15.42
CA LEU A 10 6.24 6.44 14.39
C LEU A 10 6.96 7.72 13.95
N ASP A 11 8.14 7.92 14.50
CA ASP A 11 9.09 8.95 14.08
C ASP A 11 9.98 8.38 12.97
N ILE A 12 9.90 8.98 11.79
CA ILE A 12 10.65 8.57 10.58
C ILE A 12 12.15 8.77 10.79
N ASN A 13 12.57 9.74 11.61
CA ASN A 13 13.99 9.93 11.95
C ASN A 13 14.51 8.81 12.85
N CYS A 14 13.65 8.17 13.64
CA CYS A 14 14.00 7.03 14.48
C CYS A 14 14.17 5.74 13.65
N LEU A 15 13.41 5.60 12.55
CA LEU A 15 13.56 4.48 11.59
C LEU A 15 14.86 4.58 10.78
N LEU A 16 15.31 5.78 10.43
CA LEU A 16 16.60 6.00 9.78
C LEU A 16 17.78 5.67 10.71
N HIS A 17 17.70 6.04 11.99
CA HIS A 17 18.76 5.75 12.97
C HIS A 17 18.91 4.26 13.29
N GLN A 18 17.86 3.45 13.18
CA GLN A 18 17.93 2.00 13.38
C GLN A 18 18.57 1.26 12.20
N LEU A 19 18.55 1.83 11.00
CA LEU A 19 19.09 1.20 9.78
C LEU A 19 20.57 1.53 9.52
N ILE A 20 21.07 2.66 10.03
CA ILE A 20 22.50 3.05 9.89
C ILE A 20 23.42 2.14 10.73
N ASN A 21 22.88 1.39 11.70
CA ASN A 21 23.65 0.47 12.55
C ASN A 21 23.64 -1.01 12.10
N VAL A 22 23.07 -1.34 10.92
CA VAL A 22 23.18 -2.70 10.38
C VAL A 22 24.43 -2.80 9.52
N GLY A 23 25.52 -3.09 10.23
CA GLY A 23 26.75 -3.77 9.80
C GLY A 23 27.19 -3.66 8.33
N SER A 24 28.28 -2.92 8.13
CA SER A 24 29.29 -3.29 7.14
C SER A 24 29.75 -4.73 7.41
N THR A 25 29.41 -5.64 6.51
CA THR A 25 30.14 -6.91 6.36
C THR A 25 30.45 -7.11 4.90
N ASP A 26 31.75 -7.15 4.64
CA ASP A 26 32.40 -7.31 3.35
C ASP A 26 31.98 -8.57 2.60
N SER A 27 31.84 -8.43 1.27
CA SER A 27 32.32 -9.32 0.19
C SER A 27 31.34 -9.35 -1.01
N ALA A 28 31.89 -9.00 -2.17
CA ALA A 28 31.21 -8.72 -3.45
C ALA A 28 30.60 -9.97 -4.15
N PRO A 29 29.85 -9.83 -5.26
CA PRO A 29 30.43 -9.42 -6.54
C PRO A 29 29.69 -8.27 -7.24
N GLU A 30 30.47 -7.52 -8.01
CA GLU A 30 30.03 -6.51 -8.98
C GLU A 30 28.94 -7.06 -9.89
N ASN A 31 27.73 -6.52 -9.82
CA ASN A 31 26.77 -6.47 -10.91
C ASN A 31 25.71 -5.41 -10.59
N SER A 32 25.81 -4.28 -11.28
CA SER A 32 24.89 -3.14 -11.26
C SER A 32 24.52 -2.65 -9.86
N GLU A 33 25.20 -1.59 -9.38
CA GLU A 33 24.73 -0.83 -8.23
C GLU A 33 23.23 -0.55 -8.39
N PRO A 34 22.38 -1.01 -7.46
CA PRO A 34 20.96 -0.68 -7.51
C PRO A 34 20.84 0.84 -7.40
N ASP A 35 20.25 1.47 -8.42
CA ASP A 35 20.01 2.91 -8.44
C ASP A 35 19.38 3.31 -7.11
N ILE A 36 20.10 4.14 -6.34
CA ILE A 36 19.72 4.54 -4.98
C ILE A 36 18.31 5.13 -4.97
N ASN A 37 17.91 5.79 -6.08
CA ASN A 37 16.55 6.30 -6.25
C ASN A 37 15.51 5.17 -6.37
N CYS A 38 15.84 4.07 -7.04
CA CYS A 38 14.99 2.87 -7.10
C CYS A 38 14.82 2.20 -5.73
N LEU A 39 15.87 2.17 -4.90
CA LEU A 39 15.80 1.63 -3.54
C LEU A 39 14.99 2.51 -2.57
N LEU A 40 15.18 3.83 -2.63
CA LEU A 40 14.36 4.79 -1.88
C LEU A 40 12.89 4.69 -2.27
N ASP A 41 12.63 4.55 -3.57
CA ASP A 41 11.29 4.35 -4.11
C ASP A 41 10.63 3.06 -3.57
N GLU A 42 11.37 1.96 -3.46
CA GLU A 42 10.85 0.72 -2.86
C GLU A 42 10.56 0.90 -1.37
N LEU A 43 11.44 1.57 -0.63
CA LEU A 43 11.27 1.86 0.80
C LEU A 43 10.07 2.75 1.10
N ILE A 44 9.84 3.80 0.30
CA ILE A 44 8.69 4.70 0.44
C ILE A 44 7.36 3.95 0.24
N ASN A 45 7.35 2.90 -0.59
CA ASN A 45 6.14 2.12 -0.86
C ASN A 45 5.94 0.91 0.05
N LEU A 46 7.00 0.39 0.67
CA LEU A 46 6.93 -0.74 1.59
C LEU A 46 5.96 -0.48 2.76
N GLN A 47 5.95 0.72 3.33
CA GLN A 47 5.05 1.04 4.44
C GLN A 47 3.55 1.09 4.01
N PRO A 48 3.14 1.83 2.96
CA PRO A 48 1.77 1.78 2.45
C PRO A 48 1.30 0.38 2.08
N ILE A 49 2.15 -0.44 1.45
CA ILE A 49 1.82 -1.82 1.05
C ILE A 49 1.50 -2.67 2.28
N ASN A 50 2.38 -2.68 3.27
CA ASN A 50 2.19 -3.49 4.49
C ASN A 50 0.95 -3.06 5.28
N LEU A 51 0.72 -1.75 5.38
CA LEU A 51 -0.48 -1.22 6.03
C LEU A 51 -1.76 -1.63 5.29
N ALA A 52 -1.79 -1.44 3.96
CA ALA A 52 -2.93 -1.81 3.13
C ALA A 52 -3.22 -3.31 3.22
N GLN A 53 -2.19 -4.15 3.18
CA GLN A 53 -2.29 -5.60 3.30
C GLN A 53 -2.91 -6.01 4.65
N LYS A 54 -2.34 -5.52 5.76
CA LYS A 54 -2.83 -5.81 7.11
C LYS A 54 -4.29 -5.37 7.31
N LYS A 55 -4.68 -4.23 6.74
CA LYS A 55 -6.00 -3.63 6.94
C LYS A 55 -7.08 -4.22 6.04
N SER A 56 -6.77 -4.44 4.76
CA SER A 56 -7.72 -4.99 3.79
C SER A 56 -7.82 -6.51 3.85
N GLY A 57 -6.75 -7.19 4.29
CA GLY A 57 -6.62 -8.65 4.21
C GLY A 57 -6.42 -9.16 2.78
N LEU A 58 -5.93 -8.30 1.88
CA LEU A 58 -5.60 -8.64 0.50
C LEU A 58 -4.09 -8.90 0.38
N ASP A 59 -3.72 -9.81 -0.51
CA ASP A 59 -2.35 -9.99 -0.99
C ASP A 59 -2.05 -8.83 -1.95
N ILE A 60 -1.49 -7.75 -1.40
CA ILE A 60 -1.23 -6.50 -2.13
C ILE A 60 -0.13 -6.71 -3.17
N SER A 61 0.89 -7.52 -2.84
CA SER A 61 1.99 -7.83 -3.77
C SER A 61 1.46 -8.51 -5.03
N ARG A 62 0.61 -9.54 -4.88
CA ARG A 62 -0.03 -10.20 -6.00
C ARG A 62 -0.94 -9.27 -6.79
N LEU A 63 -1.74 -8.46 -6.09
CA LEU A 63 -2.62 -7.47 -6.74
C LEU A 63 -1.83 -6.47 -7.60
N LEU A 64 -0.75 -5.91 -7.06
CA LEU A 64 0.11 -4.96 -7.79
C LEU A 64 0.79 -5.64 -8.98
N HIS A 65 1.25 -6.88 -8.84
CA HIS A 65 1.81 -7.65 -9.93
C HIS A 65 0.80 -7.88 -11.07
N THR A 66 -0.44 -8.23 -10.74
CA THR A 66 -1.49 -8.41 -11.76
C THR A 66 -1.85 -7.10 -12.45
N LEU A 67 -1.99 -6.00 -11.70
CA LEU A 67 -2.24 -4.68 -12.30
C LEU A 67 -1.09 -4.21 -13.19
N GLN A 68 0.15 -4.53 -12.82
CA GLN A 68 1.33 -4.30 -13.63
C GLN A 68 1.28 -5.07 -14.95
N GLN A 69 0.85 -6.33 -14.94
CA GLN A 69 0.68 -7.10 -16.17
C GLN A 69 -0.40 -6.48 -17.07
N ILE A 70 -1.58 -6.18 -16.49
CA ILE A 70 -2.69 -5.53 -17.23
C ILE A 70 -2.22 -4.21 -17.87
N LYS A 71 -1.42 -3.40 -17.17
CA LYS A 71 -0.89 -2.16 -17.72
C LYS A 71 0.01 -2.40 -18.95
N ARG A 72 0.90 -3.38 -18.89
CA ARG A 72 1.76 -3.75 -20.03
C ARG A 72 0.95 -4.18 -21.24
N ASP A 73 -0.06 -5.00 -21.00
CA ASP A 73 -0.96 -5.52 -22.04
C ASP A 73 -1.77 -4.37 -22.68
N CYS A 74 -2.25 -3.41 -21.86
CA CYS A 74 -3.02 -2.25 -22.35
C CYS A 74 -2.19 -1.23 -23.13
N GLU A 75 -0.94 -1.03 -22.75
CA GLU A 75 -0.08 0.00 -23.35
C GLU A 75 0.79 -0.53 -24.48
N PHE A 76 0.77 -1.84 -24.74
CA PHE A 76 1.62 -2.51 -25.72
C PHE A 76 3.12 -2.18 -25.54
N LYS A 77 3.53 -1.95 -24.29
CA LYS A 77 4.89 -1.55 -23.90
C LYS A 77 5.44 -2.53 -22.88
N PRO A 78 6.44 -3.36 -23.22
CA PRO A 78 6.96 -4.40 -22.33
C PRO A 78 7.59 -3.83 -21.05
N ASN A 79 8.22 -2.65 -21.16
CA ASN A 79 8.87 -1.96 -20.05
C ASN A 79 7.95 -1.02 -19.28
N CYS A 80 6.66 -0.97 -19.61
CA CYS A 80 5.73 -0.12 -18.87
C CYS A 80 5.60 -0.61 -17.43
N ARG A 81 5.69 0.31 -16.46
CA ARG A 81 5.58 0.03 -15.02
C ARG A 81 4.45 0.82 -14.38
N LEU A 82 3.80 0.25 -13.37
CA LEU A 82 2.96 1.03 -12.46
C LEU A 82 3.83 2.09 -11.80
N THR A 83 3.38 3.34 -11.86
CA THR A 83 4.11 4.46 -11.25
C THR A 83 4.01 4.38 -9.73
N GLN A 84 4.92 5.06 -9.04
CA GLN A 84 4.86 5.15 -7.58
C GLN A 84 3.56 5.80 -7.10
N PHE A 85 3.07 6.79 -7.85
CA PHE A 85 1.76 7.37 -7.62
C PHE A 85 0.67 6.30 -7.64
N GLU A 86 0.61 5.46 -8.67
CA GLU A 86 -0.45 4.44 -8.81
C GLU A 86 -0.42 3.41 -7.68
N LYS A 87 0.78 2.92 -7.34
CA LYS A 87 0.97 1.94 -6.25
C LYS A 87 0.56 2.54 -4.90
N ARG A 88 1.10 3.71 -4.57
CA ARG A 88 0.85 4.39 -3.30
C ARG A 88 -0.63 4.77 -3.17
N TYR A 89 -1.25 5.29 -4.23
CA TYR A 89 -2.65 5.72 -4.21
C TYR A 89 -3.57 4.54 -3.95
N LEU A 90 -3.35 3.42 -4.64
CA LEU A 90 -4.11 2.20 -4.44
C LEU A 90 -3.97 1.69 -3.00
N CYS A 91 -2.75 1.63 -2.46
CA CYS A 91 -2.51 1.16 -1.11
C CYS A 91 -3.21 2.03 -0.06
N LEU A 92 -3.12 3.36 -0.20
CA LEU A 92 -3.80 4.29 0.72
C LEU A 92 -5.34 4.15 0.63
N CYS A 93 -5.88 3.95 -0.57
CA CYS A 93 -7.30 3.63 -0.75
C CYS A 93 -7.67 2.32 -0.05
N LEU A 94 -6.93 1.23 -0.27
CA LEU A 94 -7.22 -0.10 0.31
C LEU A 94 -7.02 -0.15 1.82
N TYR A 95 -6.17 0.71 2.39
CA TYR A 95 -6.12 0.93 3.82
C TYR A 95 -7.41 1.55 4.37
N GLY A 96 -8.09 2.36 3.57
CA GLY A 96 -9.33 3.05 3.95
C GLY A 96 -9.14 4.49 4.42
N TYR A 97 -8.03 5.13 4.03
CA TYR A 97 -7.90 6.59 4.22
C TYR A 97 -8.97 7.32 3.40
N SER A 98 -9.54 8.38 3.98
CA SER A 98 -10.42 9.30 3.27
C SER A 98 -9.65 10.08 2.21
N GLY A 99 -10.37 10.64 1.23
CA GLY A 99 -9.74 11.45 0.16
C GLY A 99 -8.87 12.58 0.72
N ARG A 100 -9.30 13.25 1.80
CA ARG A 100 -8.56 14.36 2.41
C ARG A 100 -7.28 13.87 3.10
N GLU A 101 -7.35 12.71 3.76
CA GLU A 101 -6.15 12.08 4.34
C GLU A 101 -5.16 11.67 3.26
N ILE A 102 -5.65 11.07 2.16
CA ILE A 102 -4.80 10.73 1.01
C ILE A 102 -4.13 11.99 0.45
N ALA A 103 -4.90 13.04 0.19
CA ALA A 103 -4.38 14.31 -0.31
C ALA A 103 -3.30 14.90 0.61
N PHE A 104 -3.52 14.85 1.92
CA PHE A 104 -2.55 15.33 2.90
C PHE A 104 -1.27 14.49 2.89
N ILE A 105 -1.39 13.16 2.88
CA ILE A 105 -0.24 12.24 2.87
C ILE A 105 0.64 12.44 1.63
N TYR A 106 0.04 12.78 0.48
CA TYR A 106 0.81 13.07 -0.74
C TYR A 106 1.59 14.38 -0.68
N ASP A 107 1.04 15.40 -0.04
CA ASP A 107 1.69 16.71 0.06
C ASP A 107 2.73 16.73 1.19
N GLU A 108 2.46 16.06 2.31
CA GLU A 108 3.22 16.21 3.56
C GLU A 108 4.01 14.94 3.96
N ASN A 109 3.84 13.83 3.25
CA ASN A 109 4.49 12.54 3.52
C ASN A 109 4.34 12.02 4.97
N ARG A 110 3.27 12.41 5.67
CA ARG A 110 2.92 11.94 7.02
C ARG A 110 1.42 11.89 7.22
N LEU A 111 0.99 11.32 8.35
CA LEU A 111 -0.41 11.30 8.74
C LEU A 111 -0.89 12.69 9.21
N PRO A 112 -2.11 13.09 8.81
CA PRO A 112 -2.73 14.33 9.28
C PRO A 112 -3.23 14.19 10.72
N ARG A 113 -3.18 15.30 11.47
CA ARG A 113 -3.95 15.47 12.70
C ARG A 113 -5.37 15.89 12.35
N LYS A 114 -6.34 15.57 13.21
CA LYS A 114 -7.76 15.91 12.99
C LYS A 114 -8.00 17.40 12.68
N GLY A 115 -7.29 18.30 13.38
CA GLY A 115 -7.40 19.74 13.14
C GLY A 115 -6.84 20.21 11.78
N GLU A 116 -5.86 19.50 11.21
CA GLU A 116 -5.27 19.85 9.92
C GLU A 116 -6.24 19.57 8.77
N LEU A 117 -7.00 18.47 8.86
CA LEU A 117 -8.02 18.14 7.87
C LEU A 117 -9.15 19.18 7.79
N ILE A 118 -9.43 19.85 8.92
CA ILE A 118 -10.42 20.93 8.99
C ILE A 118 -9.80 22.22 8.48
N LYS A 119 -8.60 22.57 8.96
CA LYS A 119 -7.90 23.82 8.60
C LYS A 119 -7.62 23.91 7.09
N TYR A 120 -7.25 22.80 6.46
CA TYR A 120 -6.84 22.76 5.06
C TYR A 120 -7.92 22.21 4.12
N LYS A 121 -9.18 22.18 4.56
CA LYS A 121 -10.30 21.54 3.85
C LYS A 121 -10.36 21.86 2.35
N ASP A 122 -10.37 23.14 1.98
CA ASP A 122 -10.58 23.55 0.58
C ASP A 122 -9.37 23.21 -0.31
N ARG A 123 -8.14 23.39 0.23
CA ARG A 123 -6.91 22.97 -0.44
C ARG A 123 -6.89 21.46 -0.67
N LEU A 124 -7.27 20.68 0.35
CA LEU A 124 -7.31 19.21 0.25
C LEU A 124 -8.40 18.75 -0.72
N ASP A 125 -9.56 19.40 -0.76
CA ASP A 125 -10.65 19.06 -1.69
C ASP A 125 -10.25 19.35 -3.15
N ALA A 126 -9.47 20.41 -3.40
CA ALA A 126 -8.87 20.64 -4.72
C ALA A 126 -7.83 19.56 -5.07
N ARG A 127 -6.96 19.20 -4.12
CA ARG A 127 -5.94 18.17 -4.32
C ARG A 127 -6.56 16.79 -4.59
N ILE A 128 -7.64 16.43 -3.91
CA ILE A 128 -8.40 15.20 -4.18
C ILE A 128 -8.80 15.10 -5.65
N ARG A 129 -9.35 16.17 -6.22
CA ARG A 129 -9.77 16.19 -7.63
C ARG A 129 -8.60 15.95 -8.57
N ASN A 130 -7.43 16.51 -8.27
CA ASN A 130 -6.22 16.30 -9.08
C ASN A 130 -5.73 14.84 -8.99
N LEU A 131 -5.65 14.29 -7.77
CA LEU A 131 -5.25 12.89 -7.56
C LEU A 131 -6.25 11.92 -8.24
N GLN A 132 -7.55 12.21 -8.18
CA GLN A 132 -8.56 11.41 -8.87
C GLN A 132 -8.42 11.46 -10.38
N LYS A 133 -8.09 12.64 -10.95
CA LYS A 133 -7.80 12.78 -12.39
C LYS A 133 -6.55 12.00 -12.78
N GLU A 134 -5.47 12.10 -12.01
CA GLU A 134 -4.24 11.32 -12.24
C GLU A 134 -4.50 9.81 -12.17
N ALA A 135 -5.22 9.34 -11.14
CA ALA A 135 -5.59 7.93 -11.01
C ALA A 135 -6.51 7.45 -12.13
N SER A 136 -7.36 8.33 -12.66
CA SER A 136 -8.26 8.02 -13.78
C SER A 136 -7.54 7.85 -15.11
N LYS A 137 -6.36 8.46 -15.30
CA LYS A 137 -5.56 8.30 -16.52
C LYS A 137 -5.00 6.88 -16.69
N GLY A 138 -4.82 6.11 -15.62
CA GLY A 138 -4.18 4.80 -15.66
C GLY A 138 -4.79 3.82 -14.66
N LEU A 139 -4.43 3.94 -13.38
CA LEU A 139 -4.84 3.01 -12.31
C LEU A 139 -6.31 2.58 -12.35
N ASN A 140 -7.26 3.51 -12.50
CA ASN A 140 -8.68 3.16 -12.51
C ASN A 140 -9.07 2.36 -13.75
N LYS A 141 -8.45 2.60 -14.91
CA LYS A 141 -8.64 1.79 -16.12
C LYS A 141 -8.23 0.34 -15.87
N TYR A 142 -7.03 0.11 -15.33
CA TYR A 142 -6.53 -1.24 -15.07
C TYR A 142 -7.33 -1.95 -13.97
N LEU A 143 -7.77 -1.23 -12.94
CA LEU A 143 -8.68 -1.78 -11.92
C LEU A 143 -10.01 -2.21 -12.52
N LYS A 144 -10.63 -1.41 -13.39
CA LYS A 144 -11.90 -1.80 -14.05
C LYS A 144 -11.72 -3.09 -14.85
N LEU A 145 -10.64 -3.19 -15.65
CA LEU A 145 -10.32 -4.40 -16.40
C LEU A 145 -10.13 -5.62 -15.51
N LEU A 146 -9.37 -5.50 -14.42
CA LEU A 146 -9.20 -6.55 -13.43
C LEU A 146 -10.54 -7.03 -12.85
N LEU A 147 -11.44 -6.08 -12.59
CA LEU A 147 -12.75 -6.36 -12.02
C LEU A 147 -13.74 -6.91 -13.07
N GLY A 148 -13.45 -6.78 -14.36
CA GLY A 148 -14.36 -7.11 -15.45
C GLY A 148 -15.47 -6.07 -15.63
N LEU A 149 -15.19 -4.81 -15.30
CA LEU A 149 -16.12 -3.69 -15.44
C LEU A 149 -15.93 -2.99 -16.78
N GLU A 150 -17.02 -2.49 -17.34
CA GLU A 150 -16.99 -1.62 -18.52
C GLU A 150 -16.21 -0.32 -18.26
N GLU A 151 -15.67 0.28 -19.31
CA GLU A 151 -14.87 1.51 -19.20
C GLU A 151 -15.69 2.70 -18.66
N SER A 152 -16.97 2.76 -19.01
CA SER A 152 -17.94 3.76 -18.53
C SER A 152 -18.36 3.55 -17.07
N ALA A 153 -18.18 2.35 -16.52
CA ALA A 153 -18.67 2.00 -15.19
C ALA A 153 -17.94 2.82 -14.11
N ASN A 154 -18.68 3.22 -13.08
CA ASN A 154 -18.07 3.88 -11.94
C ASN A 154 -17.15 2.90 -11.18
N LYS A 155 -16.04 3.43 -10.65
CA LYS A 155 -15.16 2.65 -9.77
C LYS A 155 -15.94 2.27 -8.50
N PRO A 156 -15.90 1.00 -8.07
CA PRO A 156 -16.51 0.60 -6.80
C PRO A 156 -15.97 1.40 -5.61
N ARG A 157 -16.81 1.60 -4.60
CA ARG A 157 -16.35 2.18 -3.33
C ARG A 157 -15.30 1.26 -2.71
N THR A 158 -14.37 1.80 -1.91
CA THR A 158 -13.28 1.01 -1.32
C THR A 158 -13.73 -0.29 -0.65
N GLY A 159 -14.80 -0.25 0.17
CA GLY A 159 -15.28 -1.46 0.84
C GLY A 159 -15.80 -2.53 -0.13
N GLU A 160 -16.49 -2.10 -1.19
CA GLU A 160 -16.98 -2.98 -2.25
C GLU A 160 -15.81 -3.53 -3.10
N LEU A 161 -14.84 -2.68 -3.43
CA LEU A 161 -13.61 -3.08 -4.12
C LEU A 161 -12.89 -4.19 -3.36
N ILE A 162 -12.69 -4.04 -2.04
CA ILE A 162 -12.03 -5.06 -1.21
C ILE A 162 -12.82 -6.38 -1.25
N ARG A 163 -14.15 -6.32 -1.17
CA ARG A 163 -15.01 -7.51 -1.25
C ARG A 163 -14.83 -8.25 -2.58
N ILE A 164 -14.97 -7.54 -3.70
CA ILE A 164 -14.83 -8.14 -5.04
C ILE A 164 -13.43 -8.73 -5.24
N LEU A 165 -12.38 -8.04 -4.77
CA LEU A 165 -11.01 -8.54 -4.85
C LEU A 165 -10.82 -9.83 -4.04
N LYS A 166 -11.44 -9.95 -2.86
CA LYS A 166 -11.41 -11.20 -2.09
C LYS A 166 -12.11 -12.34 -2.82
N GLU A 167 -13.28 -12.08 -3.39
CA GLU A 167 -14.05 -13.06 -4.21
C GLU A 167 -13.24 -13.53 -5.42
N LYS A 168 -12.45 -12.64 -6.04
CA LYS A 168 -11.51 -12.97 -7.12
C LYS A 168 -10.22 -13.66 -6.66
N GLY A 169 -10.10 -14.00 -5.37
CA GLY A 169 -8.98 -14.78 -4.84
C GLY A 169 -7.73 -13.97 -4.49
N TYR A 170 -7.85 -12.65 -4.30
CA TYR A 170 -6.77 -11.81 -3.77
C TYR A 170 -6.75 -11.75 -2.23
N GLY A 171 -7.67 -12.43 -1.54
CA GLY A 171 -7.63 -12.52 -0.08
C GLY A 171 -6.43 -13.34 0.40
N ILE A 172 -5.77 -12.91 1.49
CA ILE A 172 -4.75 -13.72 2.15
C ILE A 172 -5.45 -14.91 2.81
N LYS A 173 -5.03 -16.13 2.44
CA LYS A 173 -5.40 -17.33 3.17
C LYS A 173 -4.53 -17.40 4.42
N TYR A 174 -5.13 -17.23 5.59
CA TYR A 174 -4.46 -17.61 6.82
C TYR A 174 -4.47 -19.14 6.87
N ASP A 175 -3.32 -19.77 6.63
CA ASP A 175 -3.15 -21.17 6.96
C ASP A 175 -3.30 -21.31 8.48
N ASN A 176 -4.45 -21.82 8.93
CA ASN A 176 -4.72 -22.17 10.33
C ASN A 176 -3.95 -23.43 10.77
N ASN A 177 -2.69 -23.60 10.33
CA ASN A 177 -1.82 -24.70 10.74
C ASN A 177 -0.75 -24.22 11.73
N LYS A 178 -1.21 -23.78 12.90
CA LYS A 178 -0.51 -24.03 14.16
C LYS A 178 -1.46 -24.77 15.09
N LYS A 179 -1.64 -26.07 14.82
CA LYS A 179 -2.01 -26.99 15.90
C LYS A 179 -0.88 -26.90 16.92
N ASN A 180 -1.12 -26.20 18.03
CA ASN A 180 -0.34 -26.38 19.24
C ASN A 180 -0.50 -27.84 19.65
N SER A 181 0.40 -28.70 19.20
CA SER A 181 0.67 -29.98 19.84
C SER A 181 1.32 -29.65 21.19
N PHE A 182 0.48 -29.34 22.18
CA PHE A 182 0.87 -29.49 23.57
C PHE A 182 1.15 -30.97 23.78
N ILE A 183 2.43 -31.33 23.73
CA ILE A 183 2.93 -32.60 24.24
C ILE A 183 2.58 -32.58 25.74
N ARG A 184 1.56 -33.36 26.12
CA ARG A 184 1.32 -33.70 27.53
C ARG A 184 2.50 -34.56 27.95
N VAL A 185 3.43 -33.98 28.70
CA VAL A 185 4.42 -34.76 29.46
C VAL A 185 3.66 -35.37 30.63
N ASN A 186 3.33 -36.65 30.52
CA ASN A 186 2.95 -37.44 31.69
C ASN A 186 4.19 -37.57 32.57
N ARG A 187 4.12 -37.07 33.80
CA ARG A 187 5.03 -37.47 34.88
C ARG A 187 4.40 -38.70 35.53
N GLU A 188 5.06 -39.84 35.38
CA GLU A 188 4.97 -40.95 36.34
C GLU A 188 5.90 -40.66 37.53
#